data_AF-V9M677-F1
#
_entry.id   AF-V9M677-F1
#
_cell.length_a   1.000
_cell.length_b   1.000
_cell.length_c   1.000
_cell.angle_alpha   90.00
_cell.angle_beta   90.00
_cell.angle_gamma   90.00
#
_symmetry.space_group_name_H-M   'P 1'
#
loop_
_entity.id
_entity.type
_entity.pdbx_description
1 polymer ?
#
loop_
_entity_poly.entity_id
_entity_poly.type
_entity_poly.pdbx_seq_one_letter_code
_entity_poly.pdbx_strand_id
1 'polypeptide(L)' 'MKEITMTVTNTKALELLGKNVSFEMDLTVPEIYKGSFPSIQNIDVQVEAVLIHISGDHEILVGDIFYPLKEIRMK' A
#
# COMPACT_ATOMS: atom_id res chain seq x y z
N MET A 1 -20.26 23.01 -7.69
CA MET A 1 -19.60 21.98 -6.87
C MET A 1 -19.36 20.77 -7.75
N LYS A 2 -18.15 20.24 -7.77
CA LYS A 2 -17.85 18.99 -8.49
C LYS A 2 -18.20 17.85 -7.53
N GLU A 3 -19.22 17.07 -7.86
CA GLU A 3 -19.61 15.91 -7.06
C GLU A 3 -18.52 14.85 -7.21
N ILE A 4 -17.90 14.44 -6.11
CA ILE A 4 -16.90 13.40 -6.11
C ILE A 4 -17.64 12.07 -5.95
N THR A 5 -17.84 11.34 -7.04
CA THR A 5 -18.42 10.00 -7.01
C THR A 5 -17.36 9.01 -6.50
N MET A 6 -17.50 8.56 -5.26
CA MET A 6 -16.65 7.51 -4.67
C MET A 6 -17.04 6.13 -5.23
N THR A 7 -16.06 5.38 -5.75
CA THR A 7 -16.28 4.00 -6.21
C THR A 7 -16.04 3.00 -5.08
N VAL A 8 -16.56 1.78 -5.22
CA VAL A 8 -16.42 0.70 -4.22
C VAL A 8 -14.95 0.37 -3.90
N THR A 9 -14.04 0.50 -4.88
CA THR A 9 -12.59 0.32 -4.67
C THR A 9 -12.03 1.37 -3.72
N ASN A 10 -12.49 2.62 -3.85
CA ASN A 10 -12.07 3.73 -2.98
C ASN A 10 -12.57 3.52 -1.55
N THR A 11 -13.78 2.97 -1.37
CA THR A 11 -14.36 2.73 -0.05
C THR A 11 -13.52 1.71 0.74
N LYS A 12 -13.05 0.64 0.10
CA LYS A 12 -12.21 -0.38 0.74
C LYS A 12 -10.86 0.15 1.17
N ALA A 13 -10.25 1.05 0.41
CA ALA A 13 -8.98 1.67 0.79
C ALA A 13 -9.14 2.53 2.06
N LEU A 14 -10.24 3.30 2.16
CA LEU A 14 -10.52 4.11 3.35
C LEU A 14 -10.76 3.29 4.61
N GLU A 15 -11.25 2.05 4.47
CA GLU A 15 -11.41 1.14 5.62
C GLU A 15 -10.09 0.77 6.29
N LEU A 16 -8.93 1.00 5.64
CA LEU A 16 -7.62 0.74 6.20
C LEU A 16 -7.13 1.86 7.14
N LEU A 17 -7.69 3.07 7.01
CA LEU A 17 -7.22 4.23 7.79
C LEU A 17 -7.31 3.97 9.30
N GLY A 18 -6.19 4.18 10.00
CA GLY A 18 -6.09 3.98 11.45
C GLY A 18 -6.02 2.52 11.90
N LYS A 19 -6.11 1.55 10.99
CA LYS A 19 -5.94 0.12 11.32
C LYS A 19 -4.48 -0.28 11.33
N ASN A 20 -4.16 -1.26 12.17
CA ASN A 20 -2.90 -1.99 12.08
C ASN A 20 -3.02 -3.01 10.94
N VAL A 21 -2.06 -2.99 10.03
CA VAL A 21 -1.99 -3.87 8.86
C VAL A 21 -0.66 -4.62 8.86
N SER A 22 -0.71 -5.83 8.32
CA SER A 22 0.46 -6.66 8.04
C SER A 22 0.45 -7.00 6.57
N PHE A 23 1.53 -6.68 5.86
CA PHE A 23 1.63 -6.98 4.44
C PHE A 23 3.06 -7.28 4.00
N GLU A 24 3.15 -7.99 2.88
CA GLU A 24 4.38 -8.29 2.18
C GLU A 24 4.50 -7.42 0.92
N MET A 25 5.73 -7.04 0.58
CA MET A 25 6.05 -6.38 -0.69
C MET A 25 7.29 -6.98 -1.33
N ASP A 26 7.29 -7.06 -2.65
CA ASP A 26 8.45 -7.49 -3.42
C ASP A 26 9.47 -6.33 -3.49
N LEU A 27 10.68 -6.54 -2.99
CA LEU A 27 11.79 -5.60 -3.13
C LEU A 27 12.44 -5.79 -4.49
N THR A 28 12.73 -4.68 -5.17
CA THR A 28 13.55 -4.72 -6.39
C THR A 28 15.01 -4.97 -6.00
N VAL A 29 15.38 -6.25 -5.95
CA VAL A 29 16.75 -6.69 -5.70
C VAL A 29 17.40 -7.07 -7.03
N PRO A 30 18.54 -6.45 -7.40
CA PRO A 30 19.29 -6.85 -8.60
C PRO A 30 19.63 -8.34 -8.57
N GLU A 31 19.63 -8.98 -9.74
CA GLU A 31 19.82 -10.43 -9.87
C GLU A 31 21.07 -10.96 -9.15
N ILE A 32 22.16 -10.20 -9.24
CA ILE A 32 23.46 -10.50 -8.59
C ILE A 32 23.39 -10.53 -7.05
N TYR A 33 22.34 -9.97 -6.45
CA TYR A 33 22.15 -9.83 -5.01
C TYR A 33 20.99 -10.67 -4.46
N LYS A 34 20.20 -11.34 -5.31
CA LYS A 34 19.04 -12.15 -4.90
C LYS A 34 19.38 -13.27 -3.90
N GLY A 35 20.62 -13.77 -3.90
CA GLY A 35 21.07 -14.81 -2.96
C GLY A 35 21.51 -14.28 -1.59
N SER A 36 21.63 -12.96 -1.42
CA SER A 36 22.20 -12.35 -0.21
C SER A 36 21.24 -11.36 0.47
N PHE A 37 20.23 -10.86 -0.25
CA PHE A 37 19.24 -9.94 0.30
C PHE A 37 17.83 -10.50 0.09
N PRO A 38 16.93 -10.33 1.08
CA PRO A 38 15.56 -10.76 0.96
C PRO A 38 14.88 -10.01 -0.20
N SER A 39 14.22 -10.74 -1.09
CA SER A 39 13.41 -10.17 -2.16
C SER A 39 12.01 -9.77 -1.70
N ILE A 40 11.64 -10.08 -0.45
CA ILE A 40 10.34 -9.76 0.14
C ILE A 40 10.58 -9.06 1.47
N GLN A 41 9.93 -7.93 1.67
CA GLN A 41 9.89 -7.23 2.95
C GLN A 41 8.52 -7.43 3.62
N ASN A 42 8.55 -7.71 4.92
CA ASN A 42 7.35 -7.77 5.76
C ASN A 42 7.21 -6.44 6.53
N ILE A 43 6.01 -5.90 6.57
CA ILE A 43 5.70 -4.62 7.24
C ILE A 43 4.49 -4.80 8.14
N ASP A 44 4.64 -4.45 9.41
CA ASP A 44 3.59 -4.46 10.44
C ASP A 44 3.47 -3.06 11.06
N VAL A 45 2.36 -2.37 10.82
CA VAL A 45 2.26 -0.92 11.11
C VAL A 45 0.83 -0.41 11.12
N GLN A 46 0.61 0.78 11.66
CA GLN A 46 -0.66 1.49 11.54
C GLN A 46 -0.70 2.32 10.24
N VAL A 47 -1.84 2.31 9.54
CA VAL A 47 -2.05 3.18 8.38
C VAL A 47 -2.39 4.60 8.85
N GLU A 48 -1.56 5.55 8.47
CA GLU A 48 -1.66 6.95 8.91
C GLU A 48 -2.49 7.81 7.96
N ALA A 49 -2.41 7.53 6.66
CA ALA A 49 -3.20 8.20 5.65
C ALA A 49 -3.54 7.24 4.48
N VAL A 50 -4.58 7.59 3.74
CA VAL A 50 -5.00 6.88 2.53
C VAL A 50 -5.10 7.91 1.40
N LEU A 51 -4.39 7.68 0.31
CA LEU A 51 -4.43 8.53 -0.89
C LEU A 51 -5.37 7.90 -1.92
N ILE A 52 -6.50 8.59 -2.13
CA ILE A 52 -7.53 8.14 -3.09
C ILE A 52 -7.31 8.84 -4.43
N HIS A 53 -6.80 8.08 -5.39
CA HIS A 53 -6.72 8.51 -6.79
C HIS A 53 -8.07 8.34 -7.50
N ILE A 54 -8.50 9.37 -8.22
CA ILE A 54 -9.74 9.33 -9.03
C ILE A 54 -9.57 8.41 -10.26
N SER A 55 -8.33 8.22 -10.70
CA SER A 55 -7.91 7.26 -11.72
C SER A 55 -6.52 6.74 -11.38
N GLY A 56 -6.33 5.42 -11.36
CA GLY A 56 -5.08 4.79 -10.93
C GLY A 56 -5.26 4.01 -9.62
N ASP A 57 -4.15 3.51 -9.08
CA ASP A 57 -4.15 2.69 -7.86
C ASP A 57 -4.16 3.56 -6.61
N HIS A 58 -4.91 3.17 -5.59
CA HIS A 58 -4.88 3.86 -4.30
C HIS A 58 -3.59 3.54 -3.53
N GLU A 59 -3.20 4.44 -2.66
CA GLU A 59 -1.99 4.31 -1.86
C GLU A 59 -2.31 4.47 -0.38
N ILE A 60 -1.50 3.86 0.48
CA ILE A 60 -1.53 4.06 1.93
C ILE A 60 -0.21 4.65 2.40
N LEU A 61 -0.27 5.57 3.36
CA LEU A 61 0.89 6.10 4.06
C LEU A 61 1.15 5.26 5.30
N VAL A 62 2.39 4.79 5.40
CA VAL A 62 2.92 4.00 6.50
C VAL A 62 4.27 4.59 6.86
N GLY A 63 4.40 5.14 8.08
CA GLY A 63 5.56 5.95 8.43
C GLY A 63 5.76 7.08 7.41
N ASP A 64 6.91 7.09 6.74
CA ASP A 64 7.26 8.15 5.78
C ASP A 64 7.06 7.75 4.29
N ILE A 65 6.45 6.60 4.00
CA ILE A 65 6.40 6.03 2.64
C ILE A 65 4.95 5.75 2.20
N PHE A 66 4.63 6.16 0.97
CA PHE A 66 3.39 5.78 0.29
C PHE A 66 3.56 4.44 -0.43
N TYR A 67 2.67 3.49 -0.13
CA TYR A 67 2.65 2.17 -0.75
C TYR A 67 1.42 1.99 -1.65
N PRO A 68 1.59 1.65 -2.95
CA PRO A 68 0.47 1.34 -3.82
C PRO A 68 -0.22 0.03 -3.40
N LEU A 69 -1.54 0.06 -3.27
CA LEU A 69 -2.32 -1.11 -2.83
C LEU A 69 -2.19 -2.32 -3.76
N LYS A 70 -1.85 -2.13 -5.03
CA LYS A 70 -1.65 -3.24 -5.99
C LYS A 70 -0.34 -4.01 -5.77
N GLU A 71 0.65 -3.38 -5.12
CA GLU A 71 2.01 -3.93 -4.97
C GLU A 71 2.20 -4.64 -3.63
N ILE A 72 1.25 -4.47 -2.71
CA ILE A 72 1.26 -5.09 -1.39
C ILE A 72 0.36 -6.32 -1.35
N ARG A 73 0.78 -7.35 -0.63
CA ARG A 73 -0.02 -8.55 -0.34
C ARG A 73 -0.38 -8.55 1.14
N MET A 74 -1.65 -8.25 1.43
CA MET A 74 -2.19 -8.30 2.80
C MET A 74 -2.19 -9.73 3.33
N LYS A 75 -1.80 -9.88 4.59
CA LYS A 75 -1.87 -11.15 5.33
C LYS A 75 -3.22 -11.37 6.01
#